data_AF-A0A509L1B8-F1
#
_entry.id   AF-A0A509L1B8-F1
#
_cell.length_a   1.000
_cell.length_b   1.000
_cell.length_c   1.000
_cell.angle_alpha   90.00
_cell.angle_beta   90.00
_cell.angle_gamma   90.00
#
_symmetry.space_group_name_H-M   'P 1'
#
loop_
_entity.id
_entity.type
_entity.pdbx_description
1 polymer ?
#
loop_
_entity_poly.entity_id
_entity_poly.type
_entity_poly.pdbx_seq_one_letter_code
_entity_poly.pdbx_strand_id
1 'polypeptide(L)'
;MNNFLLSEMFRLELKWKGVDYTESGICKLIGAYFTGPVLQVAQKLNEKDFMFLDFYSQYINLVKGTYVAKFSWEGIKYSDNGKTIYLSNAFLIHEEELNNVPNLKLDDYFVIDTQDHVVEKHGRNLVYKTYLINSDSSLYRFEK
;
A
#
# COMPACT_ATOMS: atom_id res chain seq x y z
N MET A 1 27.49 -7.96 -11.37
CA MET A 1 26.90 -8.21 -10.04
C MET A 1 25.96 -7.06 -9.76
N ASN A 2 24.64 -7.30 -9.80
CA ASN A 2 23.68 -6.29 -9.36
C ASN A 2 23.78 -6.21 -7.84
N ASN A 3 24.14 -5.04 -7.33
CA ASN A 3 24.00 -4.73 -5.91
C ASN A 3 22.51 -4.66 -5.60
N PHE A 4 21.90 -5.81 -5.33
CA PHE A 4 20.56 -5.89 -4.78
C PHE A 4 20.65 -5.34 -3.36
N LEU A 5 20.15 -4.11 -3.14
CA LEU A 5 20.07 -3.57 -1.79
C LEU A 5 19.13 -4.49 -1.00
N LEU A 6 19.58 -4.98 0.17
CA LEU A 6 18.81 -5.91 1.00
C LEU A 6 17.38 -5.38 1.29
N SER A 7 17.23 -4.06 1.39
CA SER A 7 15.96 -3.35 1.54
C SER A 7 14.97 -3.63 0.40
N GLU A 8 15.44 -3.87 -0.82
CA GLU A 8 14.57 -4.15 -1.97
C GLU A 8 13.85 -5.49 -1.82
N MET A 9 14.38 -6.44 -1.03
CA MET A 9 13.71 -7.73 -0.81
C MET A 9 12.38 -7.58 -0.05
N PHE A 10 12.23 -6.52 0.73
CA PHE A 10 11.06 -6.23 1.54
C PHE A 10 10.06 -5.29 0.85
N ARG A 11 10.22 -5.09 -0.45
CA ARG A 11 9.35 -4.22 -1.23
C ARG A 11 8.07 -4.96 -1.64
N LEU A 12 6.93 -4.41 -1.22
CA LEU A 12 5.60 -4.78 -1.69
C LEU A 12 5.05 -3.63 -2.53
N GLU A 13 4.45 -3.94 -3.67
CA GLU A 13 3.79 -2.98 -4.55
C GLU A 13 2.28 -3.26 -4.55
N LEU A 14 1.48 -2.27 -4.19
CA LEU A 14 0.02 -2.29 -4.39
C LEU A 14 -0.33 -1.52 -5.65
N LYS A 15 -0.93 -2.21 -6.62
CA LYS A 15 -1.32 -1.66 -7.91
C LYS A 15 -2.82 -1.82 -8.12
N TRP A 16 -3.41 -1.00 -8.97
CA TRP A 16 -4.83 -1.04 -9.34
C TRP A 16 -5.04 -0.68 -10.81
N LYS A 17 -6.24 -0.96 -11.32
CA LYS A 17 -6.67 -0.66 -12.70
C LYS A 17 -7.71 0.44 -12.79
N GLY A 18 -8.17 0.94 -11.65
CA GLY A 18 -9.19 1.96 -11.56
C GLY A 18 -9.43 2.34 -10.11
N VAL A 19 -9.98 3.52 -9.91
CA VAL A 19 -10.31 4.07 -8.61
C VAL A 19 -11.74 4.59 -8.63
N ASP A 20 -12.46 4.38 -7.55
CA ASP A 20 -13.84 4.83 -7.38
C ASP A 20 -14.03 5.51 -6.02
N TYR A 21 -14.61 6.71 -6.05
CA TYR A 21 -14.77 7.65 -4.94
C TYR A 21 -16.25 7.94 -4.66
N THR A 22 -17.15 7.01 -4.96
CA THR A 22 -18.60 7.19 -4.75
C THR A 22 -19.00 7.46 -3.30
N GLU A 23 -18.19 7.05 -2.33
CA GLU A 23 -18.44 7.23 -0.91
C GLU A 23 -17.41 8.18 -0.30
N SER A 24 -17.88 9.17 0.46
CA SER A 24 -16.98 10.14 1.10
C SER A 24 -16.04 9.45 2.09
N GLY A 25 -14.73 9.71 1.96
CA GLY A 25 -13.71 9.11 2.84
C GLY A 25 -13.27 7.70 2.42
N ILE A 26 -13.85 7.14 1.34
CA ILE A 26 -13.53 5.80 0.85
C ILE A 26 -13.10 5.85 -0.61
N CYS A 27 -11.96 5.24 -0.90
CA CYS A 27 -11.44 5.05 -2.24
C CYS A 27 -11.36 3.56 -2.56
N LYS A 28 -12.24 3.08 -3.44
CA LYS A 28 -12.24 1.68 -3.88
C LYS A 28 -11.22 1.48 -5.01
N LEU A 29 -10.36 0.47 -4.86
CA LEU A 29 -9.32 0.12 -5.83
C LEU A 29 -9.81 -1.04 -6.71
N ILE A 30 -10.16 -0.73 -7.96
CA ILE A 30 -10.69 -1.70 -8.92
C ILE A 30 -9.55 -2.50 -9.53
N GLY A 31 -9.67 -3.83 -9.50
CA GLY A 31 -8.64 -4.73 -10.04
C GLY A 31 -7.31 -4.63 -9.29
N ALA A 32 -7.38 -4.42 -7.97
CA ALA A 32 -6.21 -4.26 -7.12
C ALA A 32 -5.40 -5.56 -7.01
N TYR A 33 -4.09 -5.45 -6.90
CA TYR A 33 -3.20 -6.57 -6.70
C TYR A 33 -1.90 -6.17 -6.01
N PHE A 34 -1.36 -7.11 -5.25
CA PHE A 34 0.01 -7.05 -4.74
C PHE A 34 0.98 -7.70 -5.70
N THR A 35 2.17 -7.11 -5.81
CA THR A 35 3.33 -7.71 -6.44
C THR A 35 4.61 -7.25 -5.73
N GLY A 36 5.76 -7.75 -6.15
CA GLY A 36 7.05 -7.38 -5.59
C GLY A 36 7.84 -8.56 -5.04
N PRO A 37 9.13 -8.36 -4.77
CA PRO A 37 10.05 -9.41 -4.33
C PRO A 37 9.66 -10.04 -2.99
N VAL A 38 9.03 -9.29 -2.07
CA VAL A 38 8.68 -9.82 -0.74
C VAL A 38 7.71 -11.00 -0.82
N LEU A 39 6.90 -11.09 -1.88
CA LEU A 39 5.94 -12.20 -2.04
C LEU A 39 6.61 -13.57 -2.17
N GLN A 40 7.91 -13.63 -2.48
CA GLN A 40 8.66 -14.89 -2.54
C GLN A 40 8.97 -15.46 -1.16
N VAL A 41 8.93 -14.62 -0.12
CA VAL A 41 9.29 -14.98 1.26
C VAL A 41 8.16 -14.69 2.26
N ALA A 42 7.09 -14.03 1.81
CA ALA A 42 5.93 -13.70 2.64
C ALA A 42 5.08 -14.94 2.94
N GLN A 43 4.48 -14.97 4.12
CA GLN A 43 3.42 -15.91 4.44
C GLN A 43 2.13 -15.57 3.67
N LYS A 44 1.19 -16.51 3.60
CA LYS A 44 -0.13 -16.27 3.00
C LYS A 44 -0.86 -15.16 3.75
N LEU A 45 -1.50 -14.27 3.00
CA LEU A 45 -2.40 -13.26 3.54
C LEU A 45 -3.70 -13.89 4.05
N ASN A 46 -4.27 -13.28 5.09
CA ASN A 46 -5.59 -13.64 5.60
C ASN A 46 -6.70 -13.04 4.75
N GLU A 47 -7.81 -13.76 4.63
CA GLU A 47 -9.04 -13.22 4.09
C GLU A 47 -9.62 -12.15 5.03
N LYS A 48 -10.27 -11.12 4.46
CA LYS A 48 -10.94 -10.03 5.20
C LYS A 48 -10.02 -9.34 6.22
N ASP A 49 -8.89 -8.86 5.74
CA ASP A 49 -7.85 -8.27 6.58
C ASP A 49 -7.47 -6.86 6.07
N PHE A 50 -6.60 -6.17 6.80
CA PHE A 50 -6.21 -4.81 6.51
C PHE A 50 -4.76 -4.50 6.94
N MET A 51 -4.24 -3.39 6.44
CA MET A 51 -3.00 -2.78 6.91
C MET A 51 -3.11 -1.27 6.92
N PHE A 52 -2.30 -0.63 7.77
CA PHE A 52 -2.17 0.82 7.78
C PHE A 52 -0.99 1.25 6.92
N LEU A 53 -1.22 2.20 6.02
CA LEU A 53 -0.24 2.75 5.10
C LEU A 53 0.11 4.17 5.57
N ASP A 54 1.36 4.38 5.98
CA ASP A 54 1.86 5.68 6.42
C ASP A 54 2.67 6.36 5.32
N PHE A 55 2.09 7.43 4.80
CA PHE A 55 2.68 8.26 3.75
C PHE A 55 3.53 9.40 4.32
N TYR A 56 3.67 9.54 5.64
CA TYR A 56 4.41 10.63 6.29
C TYR A 56 5.79 10.86 5.69
N SER A 57 6.48 9.80 5.29
CA SER A 57 7.83 9.89 4.72
C SER A 57 7.89 10.62 3.37
N GLN A 58 6.77 10.81 2.68
CA GLN A 58 6.66 11.62 1.47
C GLN A 58 6.17 13.05 1.73
N TYR A 59 5.53 13.30 2.86
CA TYR A 59 5.08 14.63 3.24
C TYR A 59 6.21 15.35 3.97
N ILE A 60 6.77 16.38 3.33
CA ILE A 60 7.88 17.18 3.87
C ILE A 60 7.48 18.00 5.12
N ASN A 61 6.20 18.01 5.55
CA ASN A 61 5.71 18.91 6.59
C ASN A 61 5.05 18.24 7.83
N LEU A 62 5.80 18.33 8.94
CA LEU A 62 5.45 18.74 10.31
C LEU A 62 4.91 17.75 11.36
N VAL A 63 4.14 16.69 11.07
CA VAL A 63 3.65 15.77 12.15
C VAL A 63 3.58 14.30 11.73
N LYS A 64 4.26 13.42 12.47
CA LYS A 64 4.20 11.95 12.29
C LYS A 64 2.79 11.43 12.57
N GLY A 65 2.29 10.52 11.74
CA GLY A 65 0.98 9.86 11.93
C GLY A 65 -0.22 10.61 11.35
N THR A 66 -0.03 11.75 10.69
CA THR A 66 -1.09 12.56 10.07
C THR A 66 -1.50 12.09 8.67
N TYR A 67 -0.76 11.14 8.08
CA TYR A 67 -1.00 10.66 6.71
C TYR A 67 -1.09 9.14 6.69
N VAL A 68 -2.00 8.60 7.50
CA VAL A 68 -2.21 7.15 7.60
C VAL A 68 -3.54 6.78 6.94
N ALA A 69 -3.49 5.90 5.94
CA ALA A 69 -4.69 5.32 5.35
C ALA A 69 -4.86 3.87 5.78
N LYS A 70 -6.10 3.44 6.02
CA LYS A 70 -6.41 2.03 6.24
C LYS A 70 -6.68 1.38 4.88
N PHE A 71 -5.81 0.48 4.45
CA PHE A 71 -6.03 -0.36 3.28
C PHE A 71 -6.63 -1.69 3.68
N SER A 72 -7.81 -2.04 3.17
CA SER A 72 -8.52 -3.28 3.48
C SER A 72 -8.85 -4.06 2.22
N TRP A 73 -9.00 -5.38 2.33
CA TRP A 73 -9.40 -6.27 1.24
C TRP A 73 -10.36 -7.35 1.72
N GLU A 74 -11.17 -7.88 0.79
CA GLU A 74 -11.99 -9.08 1.01
C GLU A 74 -11.98 -9.93 -0.26
N GLY A 75 -11.37 -11.11 -0.18
CA GLY A 75 -11.17 -12.01 -1.31
C GLY A 75 -9.74 -11.94 -1.83
N ILE A 76 -9.04 -13.07 -1.74
CA ILE A 76 -7.67 -13.22 -2.23
C ILE A 76 -7.61 -14.29 -3.31
N LYS A 77 -6.93 -13.98 -4.42
CA LYS A 77 -6.55 -14.95 -5.43
C LYS A 77 -5.06 -14.88 -5.74
N TYR A 78 -4.35 -15.97 -5.48
CA TYR A 78 -2.95 -16.10 -5.82
C TYR A 78 -2.79 -16.45 -7.31
N SER A 79 -1.85 -15.81 -7.99
CA SER A 79 -1.41 -16.25 -9.32
C SER A 79 -0.69 -17.58 -9.23
N ASP A 80 -0.77 -18.42 -10.27
CA ASP A 80 -0.13 -19.74 -10.30
C ASP A 80 1.39 -19.69 -10.08
N ASN A 81 2.04 -18.60 -10.46
CA ASN A 81 3.49 -18.41 -10.30
C ASN A 81 3.90 -17.80 -8.95
N GLY A 82 2.94 -17.50 -8.06
CA GLY A 82 3.18 -16.87 -6.75
C GLY A 82 3.70 -15.43 -6.78
N LYS A 83 3.78 -14.77 -7.93
CA LYS A 83 4.34 -13.40 -8.07
C LYS A 83 3.32 -12.28 -7.90
N THR A 84 2.04 -12.64 -7.90
CA THR A 84 0.93 -11.70 -7.82
C THR A 84 -0.17 -12.24 -6.90
N ILE A 85 -0.72 -11.36 -6.08
CA ILE A 85 -1.89 -11.64 -5.26
C ILE A 85 -2.97 -10.66 -5.67
N TYR A 86 -4.04 -11.14 -6.30
CA TYR A 86 -5.18 -10.32 -6.68
C TYR A 86 -6.12 -10.15 -5.49
N LEU A 87 -6.57 -8.91 -5.29
CA LEU A 87 -7.40 -8.51 -4.16
C LEU A 87 -8.78 -8.11 -4.67
N SER A 88 -9.81 -8.74 -4.12
CA SER A 88 -11.20 -8.34 -4.32
C SER A 88 -11.61 -7.37 -3.21
N ASN A 89 -12.64 -6.55 -3.49
CA ASN A 89 -13.19 -5.58 -2.55
C ASN A 89 -12.10 -4.76 -1.82
N ALA A 90 -11.09 -4.32 -2.57
CA ALA A 90 -9.98 -3.55 -2.04
C ALA A 90 -10.37 -2.08 -1.91
N PHE A 91 -10.16 -1.47 -0.75
CA PHE A 91 -10.46 -0.07 -0.53
C PHE A 91 -9.52 0.58 0.49
N LEU A 92 -9.33 1.88 0.32
CA LEU A 92 -8.66 2.75 1.26
C LEU A 92 -9.71 3.56 2.01
N ILE A 93 -9.56 3.66 3.32
CA ILE A 93 -10.33 4.57 4.15
C ILE A 93 -9.42 5.68 4.66
N HIS A 94 -9.86 6.93 4.48
CA HIS A 94 -9.20 8.14 4.94
C HIS A 94 -10.20 9.00 5.75
N GLU A 95 -10.56 8.54 6.96
CA GLU A 95 -11.72 9.05 7.72
C GLU A 95 -11.59 10.48 8.28
N GLU A 96 -10.43 11.14 8.23
CA GLU A 96 -10.25 12.46 8.84
C GLU A 96 -9.68 13.50 7.87
N GLU A 97 -10.16 14.75 7.95
CA GLU A 97 -9.75 15.91 7.13
C GLU A 97 -8.23 16.19 7.13
N LEU A 98 -7.49 15.58 8.06
CA LEU A 98 -6.03 15.63 8.18
C LEU A 98 -5.32 14.56 7.31
N ASN A 99 -5.98 13.44 7.02
CA ASN A 99 -5.45 12.30 6.24
C ASN A 99 -5.75 12.45 4.75
N ASN A 100 -5.36 13.57 4.13
CA ASN A 100 -5.62 13.79 2.71
C ASN A 100 -4.65 12.97 1.84
N VAL A 101 -4.86 11.66 1.72
CA VAL A 101 -4.29 10.95 0.56
C VAL A 101 -4.86 11.61 -0.69
N PRO A 102 -4.03 12.08 -1.63
CA PRO A 102 -4.48 12.76 -2.82
C PRO A 102 -5.37 11.84 -3.64
N ASN A 103 -6.18 12.44 -4.51
CA ASN A 103 -6.91 11.67 -5.50
C ASN A 103 -5.92 10.84 -6.32
N LEU A 104 -6.02 9.53 -6.16
CA LEU A 104 -5.21 8.54 -6.85
C LEU A 104 -5.58 8.56 -8.32
N LYS A 105 -4.59 8.44 -9.20
CA LYS A 105 -4.86 8.33 -10.63
C LYS A 105 -4.88 6.87 -11.05
N LEU A 106 -5.31 6.67 -12.29
CA LEU A 106 -5.08 5.43 -13.00
C LEU A 106 -3.57 5.15 -13.09
N ASP A 107 -3.17 3.89 -12.91
CA ASP A 107 -1.78 3.39 -13.03
C ASP A 107 -0.75 3.94 -12.04
N ASP A 108 -1.16 4.83 -11.14
CA ASP A 108 -0.40 5.10 -9.92
C ASP A 108 -0.32 3.82 -9.06
N TYR A 109 0.64 3.76 -8.16
CA TYR A 109 0.79 2.61 -7.28
C TYR A 109 1.46 2.98 -5.97
N PHE A 110 1.28 2.11 -4.97
CA PHE A 110 2.01 2.24 -3.71
C PHE A 110 3.21 1.29 -3.67
N VAL A 111 4.31 1.81 -3.14
CA VAL A 111 5.45 1.01 -2.67
C VAL A 111 5.40 0.99 -1.15
N ILE A 112 5.28 -0.21 -0.60
CA ILE A 112 5.14 -0.48 0.83
C ILE A 112 6.41 -1.17 1.30
N ASP A 113 7.08 -0.59 2.29
CA ASP A 113 8.27 -1.15 2.92
C ASP A 113 7.84 -2.08 4.07
N THR A 114 8.11 -3.36 3.91
CA THR A 114 7.74 -4.40 4.89
C THR A 114 8.94 -4.89 5.71
N GLN A 115 10.08 -4.18 5.74
CA GLN A 115 11.29 -4.66 6.41
C GLN A 115 11.09 -4.87 7.92
N ASP A 116 10.24 -4.04 8.52
CA ASP A 116 9.94 -4.05 9.96
C ASP A 116 8.82 -5.03 10.33
N HIS A 117 8.36 -5.85 9.39
CA HIS A 117 7.37 -6.89 9.62
C HIS A 117 7.99 -8.04 10.42
N VAL A 118 7.95 -7.93 11.75
CA VAL A 118 8.35 -9.00 12.68
C VAL A 118 7.15 -9.52 13.46
N VAL A 119 7.06 -10.85 13.56
CA VAL A 119 6.00 -11.61 14.24
C VAL A 119 5.80 -11.17 15.71
N GLU A 120 6.86 -10.66 16.36
CA GLU A 120 6.81 -10.22 17.76
C GLU A 120 6.23 -8.81 17.95
N LYS A 121 6.05 -8.01 16.87
CA LYS A 121 5.43 -6.68 16.93
C LYS A 121 3.90 -6.70 16.70
N HIS A 122 3.27 -7.87 16.66
CA HIS A 122 1.81 -8.04 16.51
C HIS A 122 1.01 -7.65 17.77
N GLY A 123 1.33 -6.53 18.40
CA GLY A 123 0.55 -5.98 19.50
C GLY A 123 -0.58 -5.08 19.02
N ARG A 124 -0.27 -4.03 18.24
CA ARG A 124 -1.24 -3.00 17.84
C ARG A 124 -0.75 -2.32 16.56
N ASN A 125 -1.45 -2.58 15.44
CA ASN A 125 -1.41 -1.82 14.19
C ASN A 125 -0.04 -1.76 13.49
N LEU A 126 0.20 -2.69 12.56
CA LEU A 126 1.31 -2.61 11.62
C LEU A 126 1.06 -1.44 10.67
N VAL A 127 1.72 -0.33 10.98
CA VAL A 127 1.78 0.87 10.16
C VAL A 127 3.02 0.75 9.27
N TYR A 128 2.79 0.59 7.97
CA TYR A 128 3.85 0.40 6.99
C TYR A 128 4.21 1.72 6.34
N LYS A 129 5.52 2.00 6.31
CA LYS A 129 6.05 3.10 5.54
C LYS A 129 5.70 2.89 4.07
N THR A 130 4.97 3.84 3.50
CA THR A 130 4.38 3.72 2.17
C THR A 130 4.69 4.94 1.34
N TYR A 131 4.90 4.71 0.04
CA TYR A 131 5.13 5.75 -0.95
C TYR A 131 4.13 5.62 -2.10
N LEU A 132 3.41 6.68 -2.41
CA LEU A 132 2.69 6.84 -3.67
C LEU A 132 3.65 7.20 -4.80
N ILE A 133 3.64 6.37 -5.84
CA ILE A 133 4.42 6.55 -7.05
C ILE A 133 3.45 6.85 -8.20
N ASN A 134 3.78 7.88 -8.97
CA ASN A 134 3.03 8.22 -10.18
C ASN A 134 3.19 7.13 -11.25
N SER A 135 2.24 7.04 -12.17
CA SER A 135 2.34 6.19 -13.37
C SER A 135 3.63 6.36 -14.19
N ASP A 136 4.29 7.52 -14.15
CA ASP A 136 5.59 7.77 -14.79
C ASP A 136 6.81 7.30 -13.98
N SER A 137 6.58 6.55 -12.89
CA SER A 137 7.60 6.07 -11.93
C SER A 137 8.29 7.18 -11.12
N SER A 138 7.81 8.42 -11.18
CA SER A 138 8.28 9.48 -10.29
C SER A 138 7.61 9.40 -8.92
N LEU A 139 8.35 9.77 -7.87
CA LEU A 139 7.78 9.90 -6.54
C LEU A 139 6.70 10.99 -6.54
N TYR A 140 5.50 10.67 -6.05
CA TYR A 140 4.43 11.67 -5.94
C TYR A 140 4.87 12.81 -5.02
N ARG A 141 4.67 14.05 -5.48
CA ARG A 141 4.93 15.26 -4.72
C ARG A 141 3.62 15.83 -4.21
N PHE A 142 3.46 15.86 -2.89
CA PHE A 142 2.26 16.37 -2.22
C PHE A 142 2.24 17.90 -2.10
N GLU A 143 3.01 18.61 -2.93
CA GLU A 143 3.05 20.08 -2.95
C GLU A 143 1.74 20.61 -3.53
N LYS A 144 1.10 21.55 -2.81
CA LYS A 144 0.02 22.41 -3.34
C LYS A 144 0.62 23.64 -3.99
#